data_AF-A0A0P4W992-F1
#
_entry.id   AF-A0A0P4W992-F1
#
_cell.length_a   1.000
_cell.length_b   1.000
_cell.length_c   1.000
_cell.angle_alpha   90.00
_cell.angle_beta   90.00
_cell.angle_gamma   90.00
#
_symmetry.space_group_name_H-M   'P 1'
#
loop_
_entity.id
_entity.type
_entity.pdbx_description
1 polymer ?
#
loop_
_entity_poly.entity_id
_entity_poly.type
_entity_poly.pdbx_seq_one_letter_code
_entity_poly.pdbx_strand_id
1 'polypeptide(L)'
;MVKTVAVMLSSSLFQVILVRSCSTAAIASRQHERHLHVLSEVVSGPAHGKPLALHLDTALPADVRQAVLGVEPIRRTPHFTLSLGLNHSQGRWPRQETASAALSYGSPAMLHVVLWLTPRPELLKALWILWKPRHLLFFSLGSLPGTEVLRDEAVSNVEKLALIGHLSAEAERGPDALGVYTMLPFSSSGVQLLGPWEHESFSNWEALFPDRFPSFEGYTFQLATWMVDYPYLYHKNTNSLQGTGISITALEAVSSLLNFSYTLTVKPPEPVYGGKLNGSWAGILGMILKKEKNFSINTFYLTPERYKDFDPSSYWGFSKVGAFLLTPPPLPMSLNLLRPFTVGVWTTIAFCFALAVCSCLMLVSNVFPRKQGFEPHVQGKMCVNLKYPCSFHRREQQILGARRGAG
;
A
#
# COMPACT_ATOMS: atom_id res chain seq x y z
N MET A 1 -10.41 31.73 -78.21
CA MET A 1 -9.92 32.46 -77.02
C MET A 1 -10.26 31.80 -75.67
N VAL A 2 -11.20 30.83 -75.59
CA VAL A 2 -11.62 30.22 -74.30
C VAL A 2 -10.73 29.05 -73.81
N LYS A 3 -10.02 28.34 -74.71
CA LYS A 3 -9.17 27.20 -74.32
C LYS A 3 -7.81 27.58 -73.69
N THR A 4 -7.29 28.78 -73.97
CA THR A 4 -5.98 29.22 -73.46
C THR A 4 -6.04 29.73 -72.01
N VAL A 5 -7.20 30.24 -71.58
CA VAL A 5 -7.41 30.77 -70.22
C VAL A 5 -7.55 29.65 -69.17
N ALA A 6 -8.14 28.51 -69.55
CA ALA A 6 -8.31 27.35 -68.65
C ALA A 6 -6.98 26.66 -68.29
N VAL A 7 -6.01 26.62 -69.23
CA VAL A 7 -4.70 26.02 -68.99
C VAL A 7 -3.85 26.89 -68.06
N MET A 8 -3.87 28.22 -68.22
CA MET A 8 -3.17 29.13 -67.31
C MET A 8 -3.76 29.11 -65.88
N LEU A 9 -5.08 29.04 -65.73
CA LEU A 9 -5.71 28.95 -64.39
C LEU A 9 -5.35 27.65 -63.67
N SER A 10 -5.27 26.52 -64.38
CA SER A 10 -4.85 25.23 -63.80
C SER A 10 -3.38 25.21 -63.38
N SER A 11 -2.49 25.85 -64.15
CA SER A 11 -1.06 25.98 -63.84
C SER A 11 -0.82 26.86 -62.62
N SER A 12 -1.54 27.98 -62.51
CA SER A 12 -1.43 28.90 -61.37
C SER A 12 -2.01 28.28 -60.09
N LEU A 13 -3.12 27.54 -60.19
CA LEU A 13 -3.67 26.78 -59.05
C LEU A 13 -2.71 25.66 -58.61
N PHE A 14 -2.11 24.91 -59.55
CA PHE A 14 -1.11 23.90 -59.21
C PHE A 14 0.14 24.50 -58.57
N GLN A 15 0.66 25.62 -59.08
CA GLN A 15 1.79 26.30 -58.46
C GLN A 15 1.44 26.86 -57.07
N VAL A 16 0.25 27.43 -56.87
CA VAL A 16 -0.18 27.91 -55.55
C VAL A 16 -0.36 26.75 -54.56
N ILE A 17 -0.87 25.59 -55.01
CA ILE A 17 -1.02 24.39 -54.17
C ILE A 17 0.35 23.78 -53.85
N LEU A 18 1.27 23.68 -54.82
CA LEU A 18 2.65 23.19 -54.60
C LEU A 18 3.46 24.11 -53.70
N VAL A 19 3.38 25.44 -53.90
CA VAL A 19 4.07 26.44 -53.07
C VAL A 19 3.48 26.45 -51.66
N ARG A 20 2.16 26.34 -51.50
CA ARG A 20 1.53 26.20 -50.18
C ARG A 20 1.94 24.88 -49.51
N SER A 21 1.95 23.77 -50.22
CA SER A 21 2.35 22.45 -49.71
C SER A 21 3.82 22.43 -49.27
N CYS A 22 4.71 23.03 -50.06
CA CYS A 22 6.13 23.17 -49.74
C CYS A 22 6.36 24.10 -48.54
N SER A 23 5.61 25.21 -48.45
CA SER A 23 5.63 26.13 -47.31
C SER A 23 5.12 25.45 -46.03
N THR A 24 4.00 24.72 -46.09
CA THR A 24 3.48 23.98 -44.93
C THR A 24 4.40 22.85 -44.48
N ALA A 25 5.05 22.16 -45.41
CA ALA A 25 6.02 21.11 -45.08
C ALA A 25 7.29 21.69 -44.43
N ALA A 26 7.78 22.84 -44.93
CA ALA A 26 8.91 23.54 -44.34
C ALA A 26 8.60 24.11 -42.94
N ILE A 27 7.39 24.65 -42.73
CA ILE A 27 6.91 25.11 -41.42
C ILE A 27 6.80 23.92 -40.45
N ALA A 28 6.20 22.81 -40.87
CA ALA A 28 6.11 21.61 -40.06
C ALA A 28 7.51 21.07 -39.70
N SER A 29 8.45 21.03 -40.64
CA SER A 29 9.84 20.60 -40.38
C SER A 29 10.52 21.46 -39.31
N ARG A 30 10.41 22.79 -39.41
CA ARG A 30 10.97 23.72 -38.41
C ARG A 30 10.32 23.57 -37.03
N GLN A 31 9.01 23.32 -37.00
CA GLN A 31 8.29 23.07 -35.76
C GLN A 31 8.80 21.79 -35.08
N HIS A 32 8.94 20.69 -35.84
CA HIS A 32 9.48 19.44 -35.31
C HIS A 32 10.92 19.60 -34.82
N GLU A 33 11.79 20.33 -35.53
CA GLU A 33 13.16 20.61 -35.07
C GLU A 33 13.18 21.32 -33.71
N ARG A 34 12.33 22.33 -33.49
CA ARG A 34 12.20 23.00 -32.19
C ARG A 34 11.68 22.06 -31.11
N HIS A 35 10.66 21.26 -31.42
CA HIS A 35 10.14 20.28 -30.48
C HIS A 35 11.20 19.23 -30.08
N LEU A 36 12.04 18.79 -31.03
CA LEU A 36 13.16 17.89 -30.76
C LEU A 36 14.26 18.55 -29.93
N HIS A 37 14.49 19.85 -30.10
CA HIS A 37 15.39 20.62 -29.24
C HIS A 37 14.88 20.64 -27.79
N VAL A 38 13.59 20.89 -27.59
CA VAL A 38 12.97 20.85 -26.24
C VAL A 38 13.06 19.45 -25.64
N LEU A 39 12.79 18.39 -26.43
CA LEU A 39 12.98 17.02 -25.97
C LEU A 39 14.44 16.74 -25.57
N SER A 40 15.40 17.26 -26.33
CA SER A 40 16.83 17.20 -26.00
C SER A 40 17.12 17.85 -24.65
N GLU A 41 16.60 19.06 -24.41
CA GLU A 41 16.76 19.80 -23.16
C GLU A 41 16.14 19.06 -21.96
N VAL A 42 14.96 18.47 -22.12
CA VAL A 42 14.32 17.65 -21.06
C VAL A 42 15.24 16.50 -20.65
N VAL A 43 15.80 15.78 -21.63
CA VAL A 43 16.65 14.61 -21.39
C VAL A 43 18.01 15.00 -20.82
N SER A 44 18.59 16.12 -21.26
CA SER A 44 19.88 16.60 -20.76
C SER A 44 19.78 17.35 -19.44
N GLY A 45 18.62 17.92 -19.10
CA GLY A 45 18.36 18.73 -17.91
C GLY A 45 17.56 17.97 -16.84
N PRO A 46 16.24 18.20 -16.69
CA PRO A 46 15.47 17.66 -15.56
C PRO A 46 15.47 16.12 -15.50
N ALA A 47 15.55 15.43 -16.64
CA ALA A 47 15.61 13.97 -16.69
C ALA A 47 17.05 13.40 -16.77
N HIS A 48 18.08 14.22 -16.54
CA HIS A 48 19.48 13.81 -16.64
C HIS A 48 19.79 12.58 -15.78
N GLY A 49 20.48 11.61 -16.37
CA GLY A 49 20.89 10.38 -15.68
C GLY A 49 19.78 9.36 -15.43
N LYS A 50 18.51 9.64 -15.82
CA LYS A 50 17.42 8.67 -15.70
C LYS A 50 17.35 7.75 -16.92
N PRO A 51 17.13 6.43 -16.74
CA PRO A 51 16.81 5.54 -17.85
C PRO A 51 15.52 5.98 -18.55
N LEU A 52 15.48 5.84 -19.87
CA LEU A 52 14.32 6.27 -20.68
C LEU A 52 13.60 5.09 -21.32
N ALA A 53 12.27 5.16 -21.38
CA ALA A 53 11.45 4.32 -22.24
C ALA A 53 10.69 5.20 -23.23
N LEU A 54 11.12 5.19 -24.49
CA LEU A 54 10.52 5.98 -25.56
C LEU A 54 9.42 5.18 -26.25
N HIS A 55 8.21 5.72 -26.22
CA HIS A 55 7.04 5.13 -26.85
C HIS A 55 6.63 5.98 -28.04
N LEU A 56 6.93 5.49 -29.24
CA LEU A 56 6.68 6.18 -30.50
C LEU A 56 5.38 5.70 -31.11
N ASP A 57 4.43 6.61 -31.29
CA ASP A 57 3.21 6.31 -32.06
C ASP A 57 3.56 5.93 -33.52
N THR A 58 3.00 4.84 -34.04
CA THR A 58 3.12 4.45 -35.47
C THR A 58 2.57 5.48 -36.46
N ALA A 59 1.69 6.38 -36.02
CA ALA A 59 1.19 7.50 -36.80
C ALA A 59 2.28 8.58 -37.03
N LEU A 60 3.39 8.53 -36.29
CA LEU A 60 4.53 9.42 -36.52
C LEU A 60 5.22 9.07 -37.86
N PRO A 61 5.47 10.08 -38.72
CA PRO A 61 6.28 9.93 -39.92
C PRO A 61 7.64 9.25 -39.62
N ALA A 62 8.13 8.45 -40.56
CA ALA A 62 9.34 7.64 -40.34
C ALA A 62 10.60 8.51 -40.11
N ASP A 63 10.68 9.63 -40.82
CA ASP A 63 11.68 10.68 -40.66
C ASP A 63 11.66 11.28 -39.25
N VAL A 64 10.48 11.65 -38.73
CA VAL A 64 10.34 12.17 -37.35
C VAL A 64 10.76 11.12 -36.32
N ARG A 65 10.38 9.86 -36.51
CA ARG A 65 10.81 8.76 -35.61
C ARG A 65 12.32 8.59 -35.61
N GLN A 66 12.97 8.63 -36.77
CA GLN A 66 14.43 8.57 -36.85
C GLN A 66 15.09 9.80 -36.24
N ALA A 67 14.51 11.00 -36.43
CA ALA A 67 15.01 12.23 -35.85
C ALA A 67 14.96 12.21 -34.31
N VAL A 68 13.89 11.71 -33.69
CA VAL A 68 13.78 11.50 -32.23
C VAL A 68 14.92 10.59 -31.72
N LEU A 69 15.17 9.47 -32.40
CA LEU A 69 16.24 8.54 -32.03
C LEU A 69 17.64 9.10 -32.33
N GLY A 70 17.74 10.10 -33.21
CA GLY A 70 18.97 10.79 -33.56
C GLY A 70 19.42 11.84 -32.54
N VAL A 71 18.54 12.30 -31.66
CA VAL A 71 18.82 13.32 -30.63
C VAL A 71 19.97 12.86 -29.72
N GLU A 72 21.03 13.67 -29.62
CA GLU A 72 22.29 13.28 -28.98
C GLU A 72 22.12 12.88 -27.49
N PRO A 73 21.40 13.64 -26.63
CA PRO A 73 21.13 13.20 -25.26
C PRO A 73 20.37 11.88 -25.15
N ILE A 74 19.44 11.61 -26.07
CA ILE A 74 18.71 10.34 -26.14
C ILE A 74 19.68 9.20 -26.48
N ARG A 75 20.56 9.38 -27.47
CA ARG A 75 21.53 8.36 -27.86
C ARG A 75 22.53 8.01 -26.76
N ARG A 76 22.88 8.99 -25.92
CA ARG A 76 23.83 8.82 -24.81
C ARG A 76 23.19 8.23 -23.55
N THR A 77 21.87 8.36 -23.39
CA THR A 77 21.15 7.81 -22.25
C THR A 77 20.75 6.35 -22.54
N PRO A 78 20.83 5.45 -21.54
CA PRO A 78 20.33 4.10 -21.71
C PRO A 78 18.81 4.18 -21.90
N HIS A 79 18.36 3.82 -23.10
CA HIS A 79 16.96 3.93 -23.48
C HIS A 79 16.44 2.66 -24.14
N PHE A 80 15.14 2.44 -23.97
CA PHE A 80 14.39 1.40 -24.63
C PHE A 80 13.33 2.03 -25.54
N THR A 81 13.12 1.48 -26.74
CA THR A 81 12.18 2.02 -27.73
C THR A 81 11.07 1.03 -28.04
N LEU A 82 9.84 1.53 -27.98
CA LEU A 82 8.63 0.79 -28.35
C LEU A 82 7.89 1.57 -29.43
N SER A 83 7.53 0.88 -30.51
CA SER A 83 6.58 1.40 -31.49
C SER A 83 5.17 0.99 -31.07
N LEU A 84 4.32 1.96 -30.74
CA LEU A 84 2.94 1.75 -30.37
C LEU A 84 2.05 1.91 -31.61
N GLY A 85 1.49 0.80 -32.08
CA GLY A 85 0.56 0.79 -33.20
C GLY A 85 -0.67 -0.05 -32.91
N LEU A 86 -1.81 0.41 -33.42
CA LEU A 86 -3.07 -0.33 -33.39
C LEU A 86 -3.20 -1.09 -34.71
N ASN A 87 -2.89 -2.39 -34.72
CA ASN A 87 -3.13 -3.24 -35.88
C ASN A 87 -4.46 -3.98 -35.69
N HIS A 88 -5.57 -3.31 -36.00
CA HIS A 88 -6.94 -3.84 -35.83
C HIS A 88 -7.25 -5.07 -36.69
N SER A 89 -6.39 -5.45 -37.64
CA SER A 89 -6.61 -6.57 -38.56
C SER A 89 -6.12 -7.93 -38.07
N GLN A 90 -5.33 -8.01 -36.98
CA GLN A 90 -4.74 -9.29 -36.53
C GLN A 90 -4.79 -9.58 -35.03
N GLY A 91 -5.35 -8.70 -34.19
CA GLY A 91 -5.43 -8.93 -32.73
C GLY A 91 -4.07 -9.18 -32.05
N ARG A 92 -2.97 -8.84 -32.73
CA ARG A 92 -1.61 -9.15 -32.29
C ARG A 92 -0.96 -7.85 -31.79
N TRP A 93 -0.91 -7.77 -30.46
CA TRP A 93 -0.15 -6.79 -29.67
C TRP A 93 1.33 -6.76 -30.10
N PRO A 94 2.11 -5.70 -29.77
CA PRO A 94 3.53 -5.62 -30.13
C PRO A 94 4.27 -6.91 -29.73
N ARG A 95 5.18 -7.41 -30.60
CA ARG A 95 5.83 -8.71 -30.46
C ARG A 95 6.33 -8.95 -29.02
N GLN A 96 5.86 -10.05 -28.44
CA GLN A 96 6.12 -10.54 -27.09
C GLN A 96 7.61 -10.78 -26.76
N GLU A 97 8.50 -10.73 -27.75
CA GLU A 97 9.96 -10.86 -27.59
C GLU A 97 10.57 -9.68 -26.81
N THR A 98 10.04 -8.45 -26.92
CA THR A 98 10.52 -7.30 -26.13
C THR A 98 9.90 -7.21 -24.72
N ALA A 99 8.75 -7.83 -24.49
CA ALA A 99 8.06 -7.83 -23.21
C ALA A 99 8.78 -8.67 -22.12
N SER A 100 9.45 -9.75 -22.53
CA SER A 100 10.18 -10.63 -21.59
C SER A 100 11.44 -9.97 -21.01
N ALA A 101 12.13 -9.12 -21.79
CA ALA A 101 13.23 -8.29 -21.30
C ALA A 101 12.71 -7.11 -20.44
N ALA A 102 11.59 -6.51 -20.82
CA ALA A 102 10.94 -5.39 -20.13
C ALA A 102 10.47 -5.70 -18.70
N LEU A 103 10.00 -6.92 -18.43
CA LEU A 103 9.50 -7.34 -17.12
C LEU A 103 10.58 -7.34 -16.02
N SER A 104 11.86 -7.25 -16.37
CA SER A 104 12.97 -7.15 -15.42
C SER A 104 13.39 -5.70 -15.09
N TYR A 105 12.78 -4.70 -15.74
CA TYR A 105 13.22 -3.29 -15.72
C TYR A 105 12.13 -2.26 -15.38
N GLY A 106 11.02 -2.67 -14.74
CA GLY A 106 10.04 -1.78 -14.11
C GLY A 106 10.61 -1.03 -12.89
N SER A 107 11.82 -0.48 -13.02
CA SER A 107 12.47 0.29 -11.97
C SER A 107 11.64 1.56 -11.75
N PRO A 108 11.30 1.89 -10.49
CA PRO A 108 10.59 3.12 -10.17
C PRO A 108 11.34 4.38 -10.62
N ALA A 109 12.61 4.29 -11.03
CA ALA A 109 13.42 5.40 -11.49
C ALA A 109 13.31 5.72 -12.99
N MET A 110 12.72 4.86 -13.83
CA MET A 110 12.67 5.04 -15.28
C MET A 110 11.63 6.10 -15.70
N LEU A 111 11.98 6.97 -16.65
CA LEU A 111 11.05 7.92 -17.25
C LEU A 111 10.48 7.36 -18.55
N HIS A 112 9.15 7.21 -18.61
CA HIS A 112 8.46 6.84 -19.84
C HIS A 112 8.09 8.12 -20.60
N VAL A 113 8.52 8.24 -21.85
CA VAL A 113 8.19 9.37 -22.73
C VAL A 113 7.34 8.86 -23.88
N VAL A 114 6.10 9.32 -23.98
CA VAL A 114 5.19 8.95 -25.06
C VAL A 114 5.10 10.11 -26.05
N LEU A 115 5.48 9.84 -27.29
CA LEU A 115 5.50 10.83 -28.38
C LEU A 115 4.36 10.55 -29.36
N TRP A 116 3.56 11.58 -29.65
CA TRP A 116 2.47 11.52 -30.61
C TRP A 116 2.32 12.82 -31.40
N LEU A 117 1.57 12.79 -32.50
CA LEU A 117 1.08 14.01 -33.19
C LEU A 117 -0.30 14.40 -32.69
N THR A 118 -1.18 13.41 -32.55
CA THR A 118 -2.54 13.59 -32.02
C THR A 118 -2.77 12.57 -30.91
N PRO A 119 -3.38 13.00 -29.78
CA PRO A 119 -3.67 12.10 -28.69
C PRO A 119 -4.70 11.05 -29.11
N ARG A 120 -4.45 9.77 -28.80
CA ARG A 120 -5.37 8.66 -29.08
C ARG A 120 -5.62 7.83 -27.81
N PRO A 121 -6.85 7.82 -27.27
CA PRO A 121 -7.18 7.12 -26.02
C PRO A 121 -6.89 5.61 -26.05
N GLU A 122 -7.02 4.97 -27.22
CA GLU A 122 -6.77 3.53 -27.39
C GLU A 122 -5.30 3.16 -27.17
N LEU A 123 -4.39 4.08 -27.51
CA LEU A 123 -2.96 3.92 -27.31
C LEU A 123 -2.59 3.97 -25.82
N LEU A 124 -3.30 4.78 -25.03
CA LEU A 124 -3.14 4.83 -23.57
C LEU A 124 -3.58 3.52 -22.92
N LYS A 125 -4.74 2.99 -23.32
CA LYS A 125 -5.22 1.69 -22.82
C LYS A 125 -4.24 0.57 -23.16
N ALA A 126 -3.70 0.58 -24.38
CA ALA A 126 -2.72 -0.41 -24.82
C ALA A 126 -1.40 -0.33 -24.04
N LEU A 127 -0.89 0.89 -23.85
CA LEU A 127 0.25 1.16 -22.97
C LEU A 127 0.01 0.63 -21.56
N TRP A 128 -1.16 0.92 -20.99
CA TRP A 128 -1.47 0.62 -19.58
C TRP A 128 -1.62 -0.88 -19.29
N ILE A 129 -2.09 -1.65 -20.28
CA ILE A 129 -2.14 -3.11 -20.20
C ILE A 129 -0.73 -3.71 -20.16
N LEU A 130 0.21 -3.10 -20.91
CA LEU A 130 1.58 -3.60 -21.03
C LEU A 130 2.49 -3.07 -19.91
N TRP A 131 2.23 -1.84 -19.43
CA TRP A 131 3.10 -1.09 -18.52
C TRP A 131 2.30 -0.18 -17.58
N LYS A 132 2.68 -0.17 -16.30
CA LYS A 132 2.19 0.78 -15.29
C LYS A 132 3.32 1.73 -14.86
N PRO A 133 3.62 2.80 -15.61
CA PRO A 133 4.74 3.69 -15.32
C PRO A 133 4.50 4.52 -14.06
N ARG A 134 5.53 4.68 -13.22
CA ARG A 134 5.52 5.65 -12.11
C ARG A 134 5.83 7.07 -12.57
N HIS A 135 6.71 7.22 -13.56
CA HIS A 135 7.06 8.51 -14.16
C HIS A 135 6.71 8.51 -15.64
N LEU A 136 5.83 9.42 -16.05
CA LEU A 136 5.30 9.50 -17.40
C LEU A 136 5.32 10.95 -17.91
N LEU A 137 5.95 11.15 -19.05
CA LEU A 137 5.94 12.39 -19.81
C LEU A 137 5.22 12.15 -21.13
N PHE A 138 4.18 12.94 -21.37
CA PHE A 138 3.57 13.05 -22.69
C PHE A 138 4.25 14.17 -23.46
N PHE A 139 4.61 13.90 -24.72
CA PHE A 139 5.26 14.87 -25.57
C PHE A 139 4.50 14.98 -26.90
N SER A 140 3.71 16.05 -27.03
CA SER A 140 2.94 16.32 -28.24
C SER A 140 3.83 17.01 -29.27
N LEU A 141 3.98 16.36 -30.42
CA LEU A 141 4.66 16.93 -31.59
C LEU A 141 3.69 17.68 -32.52
N GLY A 142 2.38 17.58 -32.28
CA GLY A 142 1.36 18.22 -33.08
C GLY A 142 1.09 19.68 -32.70
N SER A 143 0.12 20.28 -33.39
CA SER A 143 -0.34 21.66 -33.15
C SER A 143 -1.38 21.80 -32.04
N LEU A 144 -1.87 20.69 -31.48
CA LEU A 144 -2.83 20.69 -30.38
C LEU A 144 -2.13 20.35 -29.05
N PRO A 145 -2.55 20.97 -27.93
CA PRO A 145 -2.00 20.66 -26.61
C PRO A 145 -2.20 19.19 -26.23
N GLY A 146 -3.40 18.65 -26.47
CA GLY A 146 -3.75 17.26 -26.14
C GLY A 146 -3.94 17.00 -24.65
N THR A 147 -4.32 18.03 -23.88
CA THR A 147 -4.50 18.01 -22.42
C THR A 147 -5.55 17.02 -21.93
N GLU A 148 -6.50 16.60 -22.76
CA GLU A 148 -7.54 15.63 -22.40
C GLU A 148 -6.97 14.27 -21.96
N VAL A 149 -5.79 13.89 -22.46
CA VAL A 149 -5.11 12.64 -22.07
C VAL A 149 -4.75 12.62 -20.59
N LEU A 150 -4.49 13.78 -20.00
CA LEU A 150 -4.13 13.89 -18.59
C LEU A 150 -5.30 13.54 -17.64
N ARG A 151 -6.53 13.54 -18.15
CA ARG A 151 -7.75 13.19 -17.39
C ARG A 151 -8.12 11.71 -17.47
N ASP A 152 -7.42 10.91 -18.29
CA ASP A 152 -7.75 9.50 -18.48
C ASP A 152 -7.52 8.68 -17.20
N GLU A 153 -8.44 7.76 -16.87
CA GLU A 153 -8.34 6.90 -15.69
C GLU A 153 -7.05 6.05 -15.74
N ALA A 154 -6.56 5.71 -16.94
CA ALA A 154 -5.30 4.99 -17.09
C ALA A 154 -4.16 5.72 -16.38
N VAL A 155 -4.04 7.04 -16.53
CA VAL A 155 -2.89 7.78 -15.97
C VAL A 155 -3.08 8.26 -14.53
N SER A 156 -4.20 7.88 -13.90
CA SER A 156 -4.54 8.29 -12.53
C SER A 156 -3.48 7.88 -11.50
N ASN A 157 -2.90 6.68 -11.65
CA ASN A 157 -1.93 6.11 -10.72
C ASN A 157 -0.46 6.49 -11.02
N VAL A 158 -0.21 7.34 -12.02
CA VAL A 158 1.15 7.84 -12.30
C VAL A 158 1.58 8.79 -11.19
N GLU A 159 2.73 8.56 -10.57
CA GLU A 159 3.26 9.43 -9.53
C GLU A 159 3.75 10.78 -10.08
N LYS A 160 4.59 10.74 -11.12
CA LYS A 160 5.12 11.93 -11.79
C LYS A 160 4.54 12.00 -13.20
N LEU A 161 3.63 12.95 -13.43
CA LEU A 161 2.91 13.11 -14.70
C LEU A 161 3.05 14.54 -15.22
N ALA A 162 3.48 14.68 -16.47
CA ALA A 162 3.50 15.95 -17.18
C ALA A 162 3.22 15.74 -18.68
N LEU A 163 2.76 16.81 -19.32
CA LEU A 163 2.56 16.91 -20.77
C LEU A 163 3.26 18.16 -21.27
N ILE A 164 4.16 18.00 -22.22
CA ILE A 164 4.71 19.11 -23.01
C ILE A 164 3.99 19.09 -24.35
N GLY A 165 3.32 20.19 -24.68
CA GLY A 165 2.55 20.32 -25.92
C GLY A 165 2.35 21.77 -26.30
N HIS A 166 1.67 22.00 -27.44
CA HIS A 166 1.42 23.35 -27.93
C HIS A 166 0.74 24.23 -26.87
N LEU A 167 1.25 25.45 -26.68
CA LEU A 167 0.72 26.41 -25.72
C LEU A 167 -0.56 27.07 -26.26
N SER A 168 -1.63 27.11 -25.45
CA SER A 168 -2.91 27.75 -25.83
C SER A 168 -2.72 29.23 -26.20
N ALA A 169 -3.49 29.71 -27.18
CA ALA A 169 -3.42 31.07 -27.73
C ALA A 169 -3.70 32.19 -26.70
N GLU A 170 -4.21 31.85 -25.52
CA GLU A 170 -4.49 32.77 -24.41
C GLU A 170 -3.21 33.35 -23.77
N ALA A 171 -2.03 32.84 -24.11
CA ALA A 171 -0.76 33.18 -23.44
C ALA A 171 0.07 34.31 -24.11
N GLU A 172 -0.46 35.03 -25.10
CA GLU A 172 0.21 36.14 -25.84
C GLU A 172 1.66 35.86 -26.30
N ARG A 173 2.05 34.58 -26.48
CA ARG A 173 3.35 34.19 -27.04
C ARG A 173 3.16 33.55 -28.42
N GLY A 174 4.21 33.61 -29.23
CA GLY A 174 4.18 33.22 -30.64
C GLY A 174 3.62 31.81 -30.90
N PRO A 175 3.19 31.54 -32.14
CA PRO A 175 2.38 30.36 -32.50
C PRO A 175 3.08 29.01 -32.38
N ASP A 176 4.34 28.94 -31.94
CA ASP A 176 5.10 27.69 -31.80
C ASP A 176 5.58 27.46 -30.36
N ALA A 177 5.07 28.22 -29.38
CA ALA A 177 5.46 28.05 -27.99
C ALA A 177 4.92 26.72 -27.44
N LEU A 178 5.74 26.01 -26.67
CA LEU A 178 5.33 24.82 -25.93
C LEU A 178 4.97 25.21 -24.49
N GLY A 179 3.92 24.61 -23.96
CA GLY A 179 3.50 24.71 -22.57
C GLY A 179 3.71 23.39 -21.83
N VAL A 180 3.94 23.49 -20.53
CA VAL A 180 4.03 22.34 -19.62
C VAL A 180 2.74 22.25 -18.82
N TYR A 181 2.08 21.10 -18.91
CA TYR A 181 0.79 20.84 -18.27
C TYR A 181 0.91 19.66 -17.31
N THR A 182 0.14 19.67 -16.23
CA THR A 182 -0.01 18.53 -15.32
C THR A 182 -1.47 18.36 -14.90
N MET A 183 -1.78 17.25 -14.21
CA MET A 183 -3.10 16.95 -13.67
C MET A 183 -3.04 16.93 -12.14
N LEU A 184 -3.80 17.84 -11.52
CA LEU A 184 -4.10 17.86 -10.09
C LEU A 184 -5.49 17.21 -9.88
N PRO A 185 -5.57 15.94 -9.46
CA PRO A 185 -6.84 15.19 -9.51
C PRO A 185 -7.97 15.77 -8.65
N PHE A 186 -7.61 16.42 -7.54
CA PHE A 186 -8.57 17.03 -6.62
C PHE A 186 -8.77 18.52 -6.86
N SER A 187 -8.06 19.11 -7.82
CA SER A 187 -8.27 20.51 -8.13
C SER A 187 -9.53 20.74 -8.94
N SER A 188 -10.28 21.79 -8.60
CA SER A 188 -11.45 22.24 -9.39
C SER A 188 -11.16 22.44 -10.88
N SER A 189 -9.93 22.84 -11.23
CA SER A 189 -9.47 23.00 -12.62
C SER A 189 -9.06 21.67 -13.29
N GLY A 190 -8.63 20.69 -12.48
CA GLY A 190 -8.08 19.41 -12.92
C GLY A 190 -6.72 19.56 -13.62
N VAL A 191 -6.76 20.00 -14.88
CA VAL A 191 -5.53 20.21 -15.68
C VAL A 191 -5.00 21.61 -15.41
N GLN A 192 -3.74 21.68 -15.00
CA GLN A 192 -3.05 22.93 -14.70
C GLN A 192 -1.92 23.17 -15.72
N LEU A 193 -1.88 24.39 -16.28
CA LEU A 193 -0.71 24.89 -17.01
C LEU A 193 0.32 25.39 -15.99
N LEU A 194 1.51 24.77 -15.98
CA LEU A 194 2.62 25.19 -15.13
C LEU A 194 3.34 26.41 -15.68
N GLY A 195 3.38 26.54 -17.01
CA GLY A 195 4.00 27.66 -17.70
C GLY A 195 4.49 27.30 -19.10
N PRO A 196 5.01 28.28 -19.86
CA PRO A 196 5.70 28.02 -21.12
C PRO A 196 7.02 27.28 -20.87
N TRP A 197 7.39 26.35 -21.74
CA TRP A 197 8.68 25.67 -21.64
C TRP A 197 9.84 26.67 -21.76
N GLU A 198 10.61 26.76 -20.69
CA GLU A 198 11.85 27.53 -20.61
C GLU A 198 12.87 26.69 -19.83
N HIS A 199 14.07 26.55 -20.38
CA HIS A 199 15.12 25.71 -19.80
C HIS A 199 15.44 26.07 -18.33
N GLU A 200 15.42 27.37 -18.00
CA GLU A 200 15.68 27.87 -16.65
C GLU A 200 14.55 27.51 -15.68
N SER A 201 13.30 27.72 -16.09
CA SER A 201 12.09 27.46 -15.30
C SER A 201 11.87 25.97 -15.00
N PHE A 202 12.24 25.09 -15.94
CA PHE A 202 12.09 23.63 -15.82
C PHE A 202 13.44 22.89 -15.74
N SER A 203 14.41 23.48 -15.05
CA SER A 203 15.76 22.93 -14.87
C SER A 203 15.80 21.68 -13.97
N ASN A 204 14.88 21.56 -13.01
CA ASN A 204 14.86 20.50 -12.01
C ASN A 204 13.70 19.51 -12.23
N TRP A 205 13.86 18.29 -11.70
CA TRP A 205 12.85 17.23 -11.81
C TRP A 205 11.51 17.63 -11.21
N GLU A 206 11.52 18.28 -10.04
CA GLU A 206 10.32 18.71 -9.32
C GLU A 206 9.63 19.90 -9.99
N ALA A 207 10.37 20.70 -10.76
CA ALA A 207 9.80 21.78 -11.56
C ALA A 207 9.00 21.22 -12.76
N LEU A 208 9.55 20.19 -13.42
CA LEU A 208 8.86 19.49 -14.52
C LEU A 208 7.71 18.59 -14.02
N PHE A 209 7.90 17.95 -12.87
CA PHE A 209 6.94 17.05 -12.26
C PHE A 209 6.60 17.49 -10.82
N PRO A 210 5.74 18.51 -10.67
CA PRO A 210 5.30 18.98 -9.37
C PRO A 210 4.55 17.88 -8.62
N ASP A 211 4.40 18.06 -7.31
CA ASP A 211 3.50 17.21 -6.54
C ASP A 211 2.07 17.37 -7.05
N ARG A 212 1.43 16.24 -7.38
CA ARG A 212 0.06 16.19 -7.89
C ARG A 212 -0.99 16.18 -6.78
N PHE A 213 -0.54 15.95 -5.54
CA PHE A 213 -1.39 15.80 -4.36
C PHE A 213 -0.97 16.76 -3.22
N PRO A 214 -0.70 18.05 -3.48
CA PRO A 214 -0.31 18.98 -2.43
C PRO A 214 -1.47 19.25 -1.44
N SER A 215 -2.70 19.01 -1.88
CA SER A 215 -3.95 19.14 -1.12
C SER A 215 -5.05 18.37 -1.86
N PHE A 216 -6.11 18.01 -1.14
CA PHE A 216 -7.32 17.37 -1.67
C PHE A 216 -8.51 18.35 -1.74
N GLU A 217 -8.27 19.65 -1.56
CA GLU A 217 -9.24 20.75 -1.74
C GLU A 217 -10.60 20.53 -1.02
N GLY A 218 -10.59 19.91 0.15
CA GLY A 218 -11.79 19.64 0.96
C GLY A 218 -12.61 18.44 0.50
N TYR A 219 -12.08 17.60 -0.39
CA TYR A 219 -12.76 16.38 -0.85
C TYR A 219 -13.24 15.52 0.33
N THR A 220 -14.43 14.93 0.22
CA THR A 220 -14.98 14.05 1.26
C THR A 220 -14.87 12.59 0.85
N PHE A 221 -13.95 11.85 1.47
CA PHE A 221 -13.82 10.41 1.23
C PHE A 221 -14.86 9.61 1.99
N GLN A 222 -15.39 8.57 1.35
CA GLN A 222 -16.27 7.58 1.95
C GLN A 222 -15.48 6.31 2.23
N LEU A 223 -15.21 6.06 3.51
CA LEU A 223 -14.37 4.93 3.90
C LEU A 223 -15.23 3.69 4.17
N ALA A 224 -14.78 2.58 3.61
CA ALA A 224 -15.26 1.26 3.95
C ALA A 224 -14.61 0.87 5.28
N THR A 225 -15.39 0.75 6.34
CA THR A 225 -14.86 0.42 7.66
C THR A 225 -15.72 -0.58 8.43
N TRP A 226 -15.08 -1.25 9.38
CA TRP A 226 -15.75 -2.02 10.42
C TRP A 226 -15.14 -1.71 11.78
N MET A 227 -15.91 -1.13 12.70
CA MET A 227 -15.39 -0.56 13.95
C MET A 227 -15.29 -1.59 15.10
N VAL A 228 -14.56 -2.68 14.87
CA VAL A 228 -14.39 -3.78 15.84
C VAL A 228 -12.91 -4.14 16.12
N ASP A 229 -11.97 -3.43 15.50
CA ASP A 229 -10.53 -3.71 15.53
C ASP A 229 -9.86 -3.01 16.71
N TYR A 230 -10.12 -3.41 17.95
CA TYR A 230 -9.39 -2.84 19.09
C TYR A 230 -7.89 -3.23 19.03
N PRO A 231 -6.92 -2.29 19.20
CA PRO A 231 -7.06 -0.86 19.53
C PRO A 231 -6.98 0.11 18.32
N TYR A 232 -7.07 -0.39 17.10
CA TYR A 232 -6.89 0.37 15.86
C TYR A 232 -8.13 1.15 15.43
N LEU A 233 -9.27 0.49 15.30
CA LEU A 233 -10.53 1.11 14.90
C LEU A 233 -11.71 0.42 15.60
N TYR A 234 -12.27 1.07 16.61
CA TYR A 234 -13.37 0.53 17.39
C TYR A 234 -14.41 1.61 17.75
N HIS A 235 -15.61 1.19 18.11
CA HIS A 235 -16.67 2.11 18.53
C HIS A 235 -16.25 2.95 19.75
N LYS A 236 -16.57 4.24 19.73
CA LYS A 236 -16.41 5.10 20.90
C LYS A 236 -17.46 4.74 21.95
N ASN A 237 -17.05 4.63 23.21
CA ASN A 237 -17.96 4.28 24.33
C ASN A 237 -19.16 5.22 24.46
N THR A 238 -19.00 6.49 24.09
CA THR A 238 -20.07 7.51 24.19
C THR A 238 -21.03 7.51 23.01
N ASN A 239 -20.61 7.03 21.84
CA ASN A 239 -21.42 7.03 20.63
C ASN A 239 -20.95 5.91 19.68
N SER A 240 -21.76 4.88 19.52
CA SER A 240 -21.47 3.73 18.66
C SER A 240 -21.44 4.06 17.16
N LEU A 241 -21.90 5.23 16.74
CA LEU A 241 -21.78 5.69 15.35
C LEU A 241 -20.42 6.33 15.04
N GLN A 242 -19.61 6.61 16.07
CA GLN A 242 -18.27 7.20 15.92
C GLN A 242 -17.19 6.15 16.16
N GLY A 243 -16.21 6.12 15.27
CA GLY A 243 -14.99 5.33 15.44
C GLY A 243 -13.96 6.08 16.28
N THR A 244 -13.14 5.33 17.02
CA THR A 244 -11.96 5.82 17.72
C THR A 244 -10.85 4.76 17.63
N GLY A 245 -9.63 5.13 18.03
CA GLY A 245 -8.45 4.27 17.99
C GLY A 245 -7.33 4.82 17.13
N ILE A 246 -6.24 4.06 17.04
CA ILE A 246 -4.99 4.46 16.41
C ILE A 246 -5.17 4.83 14.93
N SER A 247 -5.98 4.08 14.18
CA SER A 247 -6.23 4.35 12.75
C SER A 247 -6.98 5.66 12.52
N ILE A 248 -7.88 6.05 13.45
CA ILE A 248 -8.60 7.32 13.37
C ILE A 248 -7.65 8.48 13.62
N THR A 249 -6.81 8.41 14.64
CA THR A 249 -5.82 9.46 14.92
C THR A 249 -4.86 9.67 13.74
N ALA A 250 -4.40 8.60 13.09
CA ALA A 250 -3.60 8.73 11.89
C ALA A 250 -4.39 9.33 10.71
N LEU A 251 -5.64 8.88 10.51
CA LEU A 251 -6.50 9.44 9.47
C LEU A 251 -6.75 10.95 9.67
N GLU A 252 -6.98 11.40 10.91
CA GLU A 252 -7.16 12.81 11.27
C GLU A 252 -5.88 13.63 11.01
N ALA A 253 -4.70 13.07 11.30
CA ALA A 253 -3.43 13.71 11.00
C ALA A 253 -3.21 13.88 9.48
N VAL A 254 -3.53 12.86 8.69
CA VAL A 254 -3.41 12.94 7.21
C VAL A 254 -4.51 13.83 6.61
N SER A 255 -5.72 13.80 7.17
CA SER A 255 -6.86 14.66 6.81
C SER A 255 -6.56 16.14 7.01
N SER A 256 -5.93 16.51 8.12
CA SER A 256 -5.53 17.89 8.38
C SER A 256 -4.36 18.33 7.49
N LEU A 257 -3.39 17.45 7.22
CA LEU A 257 -2.27 17.74 6.34
C LEU A 257 -2.68 17.97 4.87
N LEU A 258 -3.55 17.12 4.34
CA LEU A 258 -3.95 17.14 2.92
C LEU A 258 -5.30 17.83 2.69
N ASN A 259 -5.91 18.45 3.71
CA ASN A 259 -7.18 19.14 3.62
C ASN A 259 -8.30 18.30 2.96
N PHE A 260 -8.71 17.23 3.62
CA PHE A 260 -9.89 16.46 3.22
C PHE A 260 -10.77 16.11 4.41
N SER A 261 -12.04 15.83 4.14
CA SER A 261 -12.99 15.31 5.13
C SER A 261 -13.27 13.83 4.84
N TYR A 262 -13.83 13.10 5.81
CA TYR A 262 -14.18 11.70 5.59
C TYR A 262 -15.46 11.29 6.31
N THR A 263 -16.07 10.22 5.80
CA THR A 263 -17.20 9.52 6.43
C THR A 263 -16.83 8.06 6.62
N LEU A 264 -17.29 7.47 7.72
CA LEU A 264 -16.98 6.09 8.08
C LEU A 264 -18.22 5.22 7.93
N THR A 265 -18.04 4.01 7.40
CA THR A 265 -19.07 2.98 7.46
C THR A 265 -19.01 2.31 8.82
N VAL A 266 -20.10 2.35 9.58
CA VAL A 266 -20.13 1.78 10.95
C VAL A 266 -19.94 0.26 10.92
N LYS A 267 -20.65 -0.41 10.01
CA LYS A 267 -20.60 -1.86 9.82
C LYS A 267 -20.80 -2.19 8.33
N PRO A 268 -20.00 -3.09 7.74
CA PRO A 268 -20.19 -3.55 6.37
C PRO A 268 -21.49 -4.40 6.25
N PRO A 269 -22.12 -4.49 5.07
CA PRO A 269 -23.30 -5.31 4.84
C PRO A 269 -23.07 -6.78 5.21
N GLU A 270 -21.99 -7.37 4.69
CA GLU A 270 -21.48 -8.67 5.14
C GLU A 270 -20.46 -8.46 6.26
N PRO A 271 -20.57 -9.16 7.41
CA PRO A 271 -19.67 -9.01 8.56
C PRO A 271 -18.31 -9.69 8.34
N VAL A 272 -17.64 -9.35 7.24
CA VAL A 272 -16.32 -9.85 6.85
C VAL A 272 -15.44 -8.68 6.42
N TYR A 273 -14.14 -8.75 6.70
CA TYR A 273 -13.18 -7.74 6.25
C TYR A 273 -13.01 -7.76 4.73
N GLY A 274 -13.06 -8.94 4.13
CA GLY A 274 -12.70 -9.10 2.72
C GLY A 274 -12.16 -10.48 2.48
N GLY A 275 -12.98 -11.27 1.79
CA GLY A 275 -12.65 -12.57 1.24
C GLY A 275 -13.50 -12.81 0.00
N LYS A 276 -13.03 -13.69 -0.90
CA LYS A 276 -13.80 -14.05 -2.09
C LYS A 276 -14.89 -15.04 -1.71
N LEU A 277 -16.15 -14.60 -1.83
CA LEU A 277 -17.32 -15.46 -1.77
C LEU A 277 -17.78 -15.70 -3.20
N ASN A 278 -17.77 -16.96 -3.65
CA ASN A 278 -18.11 -17.34 -5.02
C ASN A 278 -17.32 -16.58 -6.10
N GLY A 279 -16.03 -16.29 -5.83
CA GLY A 279 -15.14 -15.58 -6.76
C GLY A 279 -15.20 -14.04 -6.68
N SER A 280 -16.18 -13.48 -5.97
CA SER A 280 -16.35 -12.02 -5.80
C SER A 280 -15.96 -11.57 -4.39
N TRP A 281 -15.35 -10.39 -4.27
CA TRP A 281 -15.01 -9.81 -2.98
C TRP A 281 -16.26 -9.36 -2.22
N ALA A 282 -16.36 -9.76 -0.95
CA ALA A 282 -17.43 -9.37 -0.04
C ALA A 282 -16.94 -8.48 1.11
N GLY A 283 -17.86 -7.86 1.86
CA GLY A 283 -17.53 -7.04 3.02
C GLY A 283 -16.77 -5.76 2.67
N ILE A 284 -15.81 -5.36 3.50
CA ILE A 284 -15.08 -4.07 3.35
C ILE A 284 -14.39 -3.98 1.99
N LEU A 285 -13.60 -4.99 1.62
CA LEU A 285 -12.92 -5.02 0.32
C LEU A 285 -13.89 -5.11 -0.86
N GLY A 286 -15.05 -5.76 -0.68
CA GLY A 286 -16.11 -5.79 -1.69
C GLY A 286 -16.67 -4.41 -2.01
N MET A 287 -16.92 -3.58 -1.00
CA MET A 287 -17.40 -2.20 -1.19
C MET A 287 -16.39 -1.32 -1.95
N ILE A 288 -15.09 -1.49 -1.67
CA ILE A 288 -14.03 -0.76 -2.37
C ILE A 288 -13.96 -1.19 -3.84
N LEU A 289 -13.95 -2.49 -4.11
CA LEU A 289 -13.87 -3.01 -5.48
C LEU A 289 -15.06 -2.57 -6.34
N LYS A 290 -16.26 -2.51 -5.75
CA LYS A 290 -17.48 -2.00 -6.40
C LYS A 290 -17.49 -0.47 -6.57
N LYS A 291 -16.43 0.23 -6.13
CA LYS A 291 -16.32 1.70 -6.13
C LYS A 291 -17.44 2.40 -5.31
N GLU A 292 -18.07 1.69 -4.37
CA GLU A 292 -19.08 2.26 -3.46
C GLU A 292 -18.42 3.08 -2.34
N LYS A 293 -17.18 2.73 -2.01
CA LYS A 293 -16.33 3.38 -1.02
C LYS A 293 -14.93 3.57 -1.60
N ASN A 294 -14.23 4.61 -1.16
CA ASN A 294 -12.94 5.00 -1.73
C ASN A 294 -11.79 4.10 -1.25
N PHE A 295 -11.64 3.93 0.06
CA PHE A 295 -10.59 3.10 0.67
C PHE A 295 -10.97 2.67 2.10
N SER A 296 -10.10 1.90 2.75
CA SER A 296 -10.27 1.48 4.16
C SER A 296 -9.03 1.79 5.00
N ILE A 297 -9.26 1.99 6.30
CA ILE A 297 -8.23 2.17 7.33
C ILE A 297 -8.21 1.02 8.35
N ASN A 298 -8.98 -0.05 8.10
CA ASN A 298 -8.94 -1.27 8.90
C ASN A 298 -7.60 -1.99 8.74
N THR A 299 -7.28 -2.87 9.68
CA THR A 299 -6.02 -3.62 9.64
C THR A 299 -6.16 -4.85 8.74
N PHE A 300 -5.40 -4.88 7.64
CA PHE A 300 -5.38 -6.02 6.72
C PHE A 300 -4.03 -6.72 6.74
N TYR A 301 -4.06 -8.05 6.84
CA TYR A 301 -2.92 -8.86 6.41
C TYR A 301 -2.76 -8.80 4.90
N LEU A 302 -1.52 -8.63 4.47
CA LEU A 302 -1.15 -8.65 3.06
C LEU A 302 -1.02 -10.09 2.62
N THR A 303 -1.96 -10.52 1.80
CA THR A 303 -1.94 -11.83 1.16
C THR A 303 -1.76 -11.66 -0.34
N PRO A 304 -1.15 -12.63 -1.05
CA PRO A 304 -1.03 -12.56 -2.51
C PRO A 304 -2.37 -12.39 -3.22
N GLU A 305 -3.44 -12.96 -2.66
CA GLU A 305 -4.79 -12.81 -3.20
C GLU A 305 -5.30 -11.36 -3.12
N ARG A 306 -5.06 -10.66 -2.00
CA ARG A 306 -5.43 -9.25 -1.84
C ARG A 306 -4.56 -8.35 -2.71
N TYR A 307 -3.26 -8.61 -2.75
CA TYR A 307 -2.30 -7.84 -3.54
C TYR A 307 -2.58 -7.92 -5.06
N LYS A 308 -3.24 -8.99 -5.51
CA LYS A 308 -3.63 -9.15 -6.92
C LYS A 308 -4.71 -8.13 -7.34
N ASP A 309 -5.64 -7.82 -6.45
CA ASP A 309 -6.85 -7.07 -6.78
C ASP A 309 -6.90 -5.67 -6.11
N PHE A 310 -6.04 -5.40 -5.12
CA PHE A 310 -5.98 -4.14 -4.38
C PHE A 310 -4.55 -3.65 -4.19
N ASP A 311 -4.39 -2.32 -4.22
CA ASP A 311 -3.13 -1.65 -3.94
C ASP A 311 -3.06 -1.28 -2.44
N PRO A 312 -2.13 -1.84 -1.65
CA PRO A 312 -1.96 -1.48 -0.26
C PRO A 312 -1.19 -0.15 -0.10
N SER A 313 -1.43 0.56 0.99
CA SER A 313 -0.57 1.65 1.42
C SER A 313 0.77 1.14 1.98
N SER A 314 1.66 2.06 2.34
CA SER A 314 2.88 1.74 3.10
C SER A 314 2.55 1.03 4.41
N TYR A 315 3.36 0.03 4.76
CA TYR A 315 3.13 -0.81 5.92
C TYR A 315 3.31 -0.03 7.22
N TRP A 316 2.31 -0.11 8.11
CA TRP A 316 2.39 0.48 9.45
C TRP A 316 3.37 -0.28 10.35
N GLY A 317 3.37 -1.62 10.27
CA GLY A 317 4.21 -2.45 11.12
C GLY A 317 4.06 -3.94 10.83
N PHE A 318 4.88 -4.73 11.49
CA PHE A 318 4.88 -6.19 11.36
C PHE A 318 4.23 -6.81 12.58
N SER A 319 3.22 -7.66 12.35
CA SER A 319 2.62 -8.49 13.40
C SER A 319 3.06 -9.93 13.21
N LYS A 320 3.27 -10.65 14.33
CA LYS A 320 3.55 -12.08 14.34
C LYS A 320 2.32 -12.81 14.85
N VAL A 321 2.00 -13.94 14.23
CA VAL A 321 0.96 -14.84 14.76
C VAL A 321 1.51 -15.52 16.01
N GLY A 322 0.79 -15.40 17.12
CA GLY A 322 1.12 -16.03 18.39
C GLY A 322 -0.04 -16.87 18.92
N ALA A 323 0.27 -17.91 19.69
CA ALA A 323 -0.71 -18.66 20.44
C ALA A 323 -0.81 -18.09 21.86
N PHE A 324 -2.01 -17.67 22.26
CA PHE A 324 -2.28 -17.25 23.63
C PHE A 324 -2.84 -18.45 24.39
N LEU A 325 -2.11 -18.92 25.40
CA LEU A 325 -2.56 -19.96 26.30
C LEU A 325 -2.92 -19.34 27.64
N LEU A 326 -3.96 -19.88 28.28
CA LEU A 326 -4.25 -19.55 29.66
C LEU A 326 -3.05 -19.92 30.52
N THR A 327 -2.62 -18.99 31.37
CA THR A 327 -1.63 -19.29 32.40
C THR A 327 -2.16 -20.44 33.25
N PRO A 328 -1.43 -21.57 33.36
CA PRO A 328 -1.90 -22.68 34.17
C PRO A 328 -2.05 -22.21 35.63
N PRO A 329 -3.07 -22.70 36.36
CA PRO A 329 -3.20 -22.36 37.77
C PRO A 329 -1.93 -22.81 38.52
N PRO A 330 -1.53 -22.08 39.58
CA PRO A 330 -0.41 -22.52 40.39
C PRO A 330 -0.70 -23.91 40.96
N LEU A 331 0.33 -24.76 41.01
CA LEU A 331 0.21 -26.06 41.65
C LEU A 331 -0.18 -25.88 43.14
N PRO A 332 -0.98 -26.79 43.71
CA PRO A 332 -1.39 -26.68 45.10
C PRO A 332 -0.17 -26.69 46.04
N MET A 333 -0.15 -25.78 47.00
CA MET A 333 0.96 -25.59 47.94
C MET A 333 1.28 -26.86 48.75
N SER A 334 0.31 -27.74 48.98
CA SER A 334 0.51 -29.02 49.68
C SER A 334 1.50 -29.94 48.97
N LEU A 335 1.60 -29.88 47.64
CA LEU A 335 2.57 -30.67 46.90
C LEU A 335 4.01 -30.24 47.17
N ASN A 336 4.26 -29.04 47.70
CA ASN A 336 5.61 -28.60 48.06
C ASN A 336 6.24 -29.43 49.18
N LEU A 337 5.45 -30.12 50.02
CA LEU A 337 5.97 -31.01 51.06
C LEU A 337 6.53 -32.32 50.47
N LEU A 338 5.91 -32.81 49.40
CA LEU A 338 6.24 -34.12 48.80
C LEU A 338 7.21 -33.99 47.62
N ARG A 339 7.19 -32.86 46.90
CA ARG A 339 7.98 -32.60 45.70
C ARG A 339 9.51 -32.59 45.87
N PRO A 340 10.10 -32.23 47.02
CA PRO A 340 11.56 -32.17 47.15
C PRO A 340 12.24 -33.53 46.97
N PHE A 341 11.53 -34.64 47.23
CA PHE A 341 12.07 -35.99 47.13
C PHE A 341 11.25 -36.85 46.19
N THR A 342 11.92 -37.75 45.47
CA THR A 342 11.25 -38.72 44.59
C THR A 342 10.51 -39.76 45.41
N VAL A 343 9.55 -40.45 44.79
CA VAL A 343 8.84 -41.57 45.43
C VAL A 343 9.81 -42.60 46.00
N GLY A 344 10.93 -42.89 45.31
CA GLY A 344 11.95 -43.83 45.77
C GLY A 344 12.68 -43.39 47.05
N VAL A 345 12.91 -42.09 47.23
CA VAL A 345 13.50 -41.58 48.48
C VAL A 345 12.49 -41.71 49.62
N TRP A 346 11.22 -41.35 49.38
CA TRP A 346 10.16 -41.52 50.38
C TRP A 346 9.96 -42.97 50.80
N THR A 347 9.98 -43.93 49.86
CA THR A 347 9.88 -45.37 50.20
C THR A 347 11.09 -45.85 50.99
N THR A 348 12.29 -45.37 50.66
CA THR A 348 13.51 -45.71 51.40
C THR A 348 13.46 -45.16 52.83
N ILE A 349 13.03 -43.90 53.01
CA ILE A 349 12.84 -43.30 54.34
C ILE A 349 11.83 -44.11 55.16
N ALA A 350 10.69 -44.49 54.57
CA ALA A 350 9.67 -45.29 55.25
C ALA A 350 10.19 -46.69 55.63
N PHE A 351 10.96 -47.33 54.75
CA PHE A 351 11.56 -48.63 55.00
C PHE A 351 12.61 -48.57 56.12
N CYS A 352 13.54 -47.61 56.06
CA CYS A 352 14.53 -47.38 57.10
C CYS A 352 13.87 -47.09 58.46
N PHE A 353 12.82 -46.27 58.47
CA PHE A 353 12.05 -45.97 59.68
C PHE A 353 11.38 -47.23 60.25
N ALA A 354 10.72 -48.03 59.42
CA ALA A 354 10.10 -49.28 59.84
C ALA A 354 11.13 -50.27 60.41
N LEU A 355 12.27 -50.46 59.72
CA LEU A 355 13.36 -51.31 60.21
C LEU A 355 13.91 -50.83 61.54
N ALA A 356 14.13 -49.53 61.71
CA ALA A 356 14.61 -48.96 62.97
C ALA A 356 13.63 -49.21 64.12
N VAL A 357 12.33 -48.96 63.91
CA VAL A 357 11.29 -49.20 64.91
C VAL A 357 11.20 -50.69 65.26
N CYS A 358 11.17 -51.57 64.26
CA CYS A 358 11.13 -53.02 64.48
C CYS A 358 12.37 -53.49 65.26
N SER A 359 13.56 -53.02 64.90
CA SER A 359 14.80 -53.37 65.58
C SER A 359 14.81 -52.88 67.04
N CYS A 360 14.38 -51.65 67.29
CA CYS A 360 14.25 -51.10 68.65
C CYS A 360 13.24 -51.89 69.49
N LEU A 361 12.07 -52.23 68.94
CA LEU A 361 11.07 -53.04 69.66
C LEU A 361 11.58 -54.45 69.97
N MET A 362 12.30 -55.07 69.04
CA MET A 362 12.94 -56.38 69.26
C MET A 362 14.04 -56.28 70.32
N LEU A 363 14.86 -55.23 70.32
CA LEU A 363 15.88 -55.03 71.34
C LEU A 363 15.28 -54.77 72.72
N VAL A 364 14.25 -53.93 72.82
CA VAL A 364 13.56 -53.66 74.11
C VAL A 364 12.90 -54.93 74.66
N SER A 365 12.25 -55.72 73.81
CA SER A 365 11.64 -56.99 74.24
C SER A 365 12.67 -58.06 74.65
N ASN A 366 13.87 -58.05 74.06
CA ASN A 366 14.94 -58.99 74.40
C ASN A 366 15.81 -58.55 75.58
N VAL A 367 16.02 -57.24 75.81
CA VAL A 367 16.83 -56.71 76.91
C VAL A 367 16.01 -56.54 78.20
N PHE A 368 14.70 -56.28 78.08
CA PHE A 368 13.75 -56.33 79.20
C PHE A 368 12.77 -57.49 78.99
N PRO A 369 13.19 -58.77 79.15
CA PRO A 369 12.23 -59.85 79.22
C PRO A 369 11.30 -59.56 80.41
N ARG A 370 10.00 -59.47 80.16
CA ARG A 370 8.99 -59.41 81.22
C ARG A 370 9.28 -60.54 82.19
N LYS A 371 9.74 -60.24 83.41
CA LYS A 371 9.58 -61.17 84.52
C LYS A 371 8.08 -61.33 84.75
N GLN A 372 7.51 -62.41 84.23
CA GLN A 372 6.20 -62.88 84.65
C GLN A 372 6.31 -63.32 86.11
N GLY A 373 5.53 -62.69 86.97
CA GLY A 373 5.42 -63.06 88.38
C GLY A 373 5.13 -61.88 89.28
N PHE A 374 3.95 -61.27 89.15
CA PHE A 374 3.23 -60.77 90.31
C PHE A 374 1.74 -60.63 89.97
N GLU A 375 0.91 -61.32 90.75
CA GLU A 375 -0.55 -61.19 90.73
C GLU A 375 -1.00 -59.74 90.99
N PRO A 376 -2.20 -59.36 90.51
CA PRO A 376 -2.65 -57.98 90.55
C PRO A 376 -3.20 -57.65 91.93
N HIS A 377 -2.49 -56.81 92.70
CA HIS A 377 -3.13 -56.10 93.81
C HIS A 377 -3.72 -54.78 93.30
N VAL A 378 -5.04 -54.78 93.25
CA VAL A 378 -5.95 -53.66 93.05
C VAL A 378 -5.65 -52.52 94.04
N GLN A 379 -5.42 -51.30 93.52
CA GLN A 379 -5.99 -49.99 93.94
C GLN A 379 -4.99 -48.83 93.72
N GLY A 380 -5.36 -47.92 92.82
CA GLY A 380 -4.64 -46.67 92.62
C GLY A 380 -5.08 -45.93 91.37
N LYS A 381 -6.32 -45.42 91.36
CA LYS A 381 -6.75 -44.42 90.38
C LYS A 381 -5.80 -43.22 90.47
N MET A 382 -5.00 -42.99 89.43
CA MET A 382 -4.41 -41.67 89.20
C MET A 382 -4.78 -41.22 87.79
N CYS A 383 -5.83 -40.39 87.75
CA CYS A 383 -6.24 -39.65 86.58
C CYS A 383 -5.10 -38.72 86.15
N VAL A 384 -4.44 -39.01 85.05
CA VAL A 384 -3.63 -38.00 84.35
C VAL A 384 -4.56 -37.23 83.42
N ASN A 385 -5.04 -36.10 83.92
CA ASN A 385 -5.70 -35.06 83.14
C ASN A 385 -4.69 -34.47 82.14
N LEU A 386 -4.65 -34.99 80.91
CA LEU A 386 -4.10 -34.27 79.77
C LEU A 386 -5.23 -33.46 79.12
N LYS A 387 -5.57 -32.34 79.76
CA LYS A 387 -6.32 -31.24 79.15
C LYS A 387 -5.38 -30.52 78.19
N TYR A 388 -5.40 -30.89 76.91
CA TYR A 388 -5.07 -29.96 75.84
C TYR A 388 -6.38 -29.47 75.22
N PRO A 389 -6.74 -28.18 75.36
CA PRO A 389 -7.92 -27.65 74.70
C PRO A 389 -7.65 -27.53 73.20
N CYS A 390 -8.32 -28.37 72.41
CA CYS A 390 -8.65 -28.07 71.02
C CYS A 390 -9.57 -26.82 71.00
N SER A 391 -8.98 -25.63 70.90
CA SER A 391 -9.72 -24.42 70.56
C SER A 391 -9.76 -24.29 69.04
N PHE A 392 -10.72 -25.00 68.43
CA PHE A 392 -11.21 -24.70 67.08
C PHE A 392 -12.17 -23.51 67.21
N HIS A 393 -11.64 -22.29 67.09
CA HIS A 393 -12.48 -21.09 66.99
C HIS A 393 -11.93 -20.08 65.97
N ARG A 394 -12.52 -20.13 64.78
CA ARG A 394 -13.10 -18.98 64.08
C ARG A 394 -12.22 -17.71 64.02
N ARG A 395 -11.36 -17.65 63.00
CA ARG A 395 -10.91 -16.39 62.35
C ARG A 395 -10.95 -16.54 60.83
N GLU A 396 -12.15 -16.77 60.31
CA GLU A 396 -12.52 -16.36 58.95
C GLU A 396 -13.69 -15.39 59.10
N GLN A 397 -13.37 -14.10 59.14
CA GLN A 397 -14.22 -12.95 58.77
C GLN A 397 -13.55 -11.66 59.27
N GLN A 398 -12.40 -11.30 58.70
CA GLN A 398 -11.91 -9.91 58.74
C GLN A 398 -10.90 -9.56 57.63
N ILE A 399 -11.01 -10.18 56.45
CA ILE A 399 -10.28 -9.76 55.23
C ILE A 399 -11.22 -9.79 54.00
N LEU A 400 -12.46 -9.34 54.18
CA LEU A 400 -13.43 -9.13 53.09
C LEU A 400 -14.08 -7.72 53.13
N GLY A 401 -13.45 -6.79 53.85
CA GLY A 401 -13.89 -5.39 53.96
C GLY A 401 -13.03 -4.35 53.21
N ALA A 402 -11.95 -4.75 52.54
CA ALA A 402 -11.01 -3.83 51.86
C ALA A 402 -11.02 -3.97 50.32
N ARG A 403 -12.19 -4.27 49.74
CA ARG A 403 -12.46 -4.20 48.29
C ARG A 403 -13.79 -3.50 48.01
N ARG A 404 -13.98 -2.30 48.57
CA ARG A 404 -14.94 -1.30 48.09
C ARG A 404 -14.36 0.08 48.41
N GLY A 405 -13.67 0.67 47.43
CA GLY A 405 -12.98 1.96 47.59
C GLY A 405 -11.98 2.22 46.48
N ALA A 406 -12.37 1.98 45.23
CA ALA A 406 -11.73 2.49 44.02
C ALA A 406 -12.78 2.39 42.91
N GLY A 407 -13.67 3.38 42.90
CA GLY A 407 -14.58 3.72 41.82
C GLY A 407 -14.32 5.17 41.48
#